data_AF-A0A8B6XX30-F1
#
_entry.id   AF-A0A8B6XX30-F1
#
_cell.length_a   1.000
_cell.length_b   1.000
_cell.length_c   1.000
_cell.angle_alpha   90.00
_cell.angle_beta   90.00
_cell.angle_gamma   90.00
#
_symmetry.space_group_name_H-M   'P 1'
#
loop_
_entity.id
_entity.type
_entity.pdbx_description
1 polymer ?
#
loop_
_entity_poly.entity_id
_entity_poly.type
_entity_poly.pdbx_seq_one_letter_code
_entity_poly.pdbx_strand_id
1 'polypeptide(L)'
;MKLAIKEAGLEKNYLSCVTHTLQLCITDKLFKQQTIVNDLIASSRKIVTHFHHSSSSMDMLHEIQQKLKLPQHSLIQDVVTRWNSTFYMLERLVEQKTSLTLFFIRNQKCNASNLNEDRWLLAETLILVLKHFEVATLEMSENRASVSQNIPFIVSMEAYLAYASENAGEIKTIIEELKKDFISRFSSYKYNKNLNMTTVLDPRFKLSYAISDEEKDTIKSIFKRNT
;
A
#
# COMPACT_ATOMS: atom_id res chain seq x y z
N MET A 1 -12.74 -17.00 11.05
CA MET A 1 -13.30 -16.91 9.68
C MET A 1 -13.00 -18.15 8.84
N LYS A 2 -11.74 -18.52 8.57
CA LYS A 2 -11.41 -19.74 7.79
C LYS A 2 -12.01 -21.04 8.35
N LEU A 3 -11.99 -21.22 9.66
CA LEU A 3 -12.62 -22.38 10.33
C LEU A 3 -14.14 -22.41 10.12
N ALA A 4 -14.82 -21.27 10.29
CA ALA A 4 -16.26 -21.15 10.06
C ALA A 4 -16.65 -21.38 8.59
N ILE A 5 -15.85 -20.92 7.62
CA ILE A 5 -16.07 -21.18 6.19
C ILE A 5 -15.97 -22.67 5.88
N LYS A 6 -14.99 -23.34 6.50
CA LYS A 6 -14.79 -24.78 6.39
C LYS A 6 -15.96 -25.55 7.01
N GLU A 7 -16.40 -25.18 8.20
CA GLU A 7 -17.56 -25.78 8.87
C GLU A 7 -18.87 -25.55 8.08
N ALA A 8 -18.99 -24.42 7.38
CA ALA A 8 -20.13 -24.11 6.52
C ALA A 8 -20.06 -24.76 5.12
N GLY A 9 -18.97 -25.46 4.77
CA GLY A 9 -18.79 -26.09 3.45
C GLY A 9 -18.67 -25.09 2.29
N LEU A 10 -18.37 -23.82 2.57
CA LEU A 10 -18.31 -22.73 1.57
C LEU A 10 -16.92 -22.55 0.94
N GLU A 11 -16.02 -23.51 1.15
CA GLU A 11 -14.61 -23.41 0.75
C GLU A 11 -14.43 -23.15 -0.76
N LYS A 12 -15.32 -23.68 -1.61
CA LYS A 12 -15.27 -23.51 -3.07
C LYS A 12 -15.81 -22.17 -3.58
N ASN A 13 -16.62 -21.47 -2.77
CA ASN A 13 -17.27 -20.22 -3.16
C ASN A 13 -16.75 -19.02 -2.35
N TYR A 14 -15.78 -19.24 -1.47
CA TYR A 14 -15.19 -18.19 -0.66
C TYR A 14 -14.06 -17.49 -1.41
N LEU A 15 -14.22 -16.19 -1.60
CA LEU A 15 -13.16 -15.29 -2.05
C LEU A 15 -12.83 -14.32 -0.91
N SER A 16 -11.55 -14.19 -0.58
CA SER A 16 -11.15 -13.24 0.46
C SER A 16 -11.35 -11.80 -0.03
N CYS A 17 -11.45 -10.84 0.88
CA CYS A 17 -11.56 -9.44 0.49
C CYS A 17 -10.30 -8.98 -0.27
N VAL A 18 -10.48 -8.24 -1.37
CA VAL A 18 -9.39 -7.65 -2.18
C VAL A 18 -8.51 -6.75 -1.32
N THR A 19 -9.10 -5.84 -0.54
CA THR A 19 -8.37 -4.95 0.38
C THR A 19 -7.57 -5.72 1.43
N HIS A 20 -8.13 -6.82 1.97
CA HIS A 20 -7.40 -7.66 2.91
C HIS A 20 -6.22 -8.39 2.24
N THR A 21 -6.41 -8.85 1.01
CA THR A 21 -5.35 -9.51 0.24
C THR A 21 -4.24 -8.54 -0.12
N LEU A 22 -4.58 -7.30 -0.45
CA LEU A 22 -3.62 -6.22 -0.67
C LEU A 22 -2.84 -5.89 0.60
N GLN A 23 -3.53 -5.77 1.74
CA GLN A 23 -2.90 -5.58 3.05
C GLN A 23 -1.84 -6.65 3.32
N LEU A 24 -2.15 -7.93 3.06
CA LEU A 24 -1.21 -9.02 3.22
C LEU A 24 -0.05 -8.93 2.21
N CYS A 25 -0.31 -8.59 0.96
CA CYS A 25 0.72 -8.41 -0.06
C CYS A 25 1.76 -7.37 0.38
N ILE A 26 1.33 -6.17 0.77
CA ILE A 26 2.24 -5.10 1.20
C ILE A 26 2.92 -5.47 2.52
N THR A 27 2.16 -5.91 3.52
CA THR A 27 2.73 -6.17 4.85
C THR A 27 3.71 -7.33 4.84
N ASP A 28 3.36 -8.45 4.21
CA ASP A 28 4.20 -9.64 4.23
C ASP A 28 5.33 -9.53 3.23
N LYS A 29 5.05 -9.13 1.98
CA LYS A 29 6.08 -9.14 0.94
C LYS A 29 6.99 -7.91 0.97
N LEU A 30 6.43 -6.72 1.16
CA LEU A 30 7.21 -5.48 1.14
C LEU A 30 7.80 -5.16 2.52
N PHE A 31 6.98 -5.18 3.58
CA PHE A 31 7.44 -4.69 4.89
C PHE A 31 8.19 -5.73 5.73
N LYS A 32 7.87 -7.03 5.61
CA LYS A 32 8.52 -8.09 6.41
C LYS A 32 9.64 -8.81 5.68
N GLN A 33 9.44 -9.17 4.40
CA GLN A 33 10.42 -9.96 3.66
C GLN A 33 11.59 -9.15 3.09
N GLN A 34 11.40 -7.84 2.84
CA GLN A 34 12.50 -6.98 2.39
C GLN A 34 13.24 -6.41 3.60
N THR A 35 14.42 -6.97 3.91
CA THR A 35 15.20 -6.61 5.10
C THR A 35 15.46 -5.10 5.18
N ILE A 36 15.88 -4.48 4.07
CA ILE A 36 16.19 -3.04 4.05
C ILE A 36 14.97 -2.16 4.35
N VAL A 37 13.78 -2.56 3.89
CA VAL A 37 12.52 -1.86 4.15
C VAL A 37 12.09 -2.09 5.60
N ASN A 38 12.23 -3.32 6.10
CA ASN A 38 11.92 -3.64 7.48
C ASN A 38 12.78 -2.82 8.47
N ASP A 39 14.08 -2.73 8.20
CA ASP A 39 15.03 -1.97 9.01
C ASP A 39 14.75 -0.46 8.97
N LEU A 40 14.37 0.07 7.81
CA LEU A 40 13.91 1.45 7.67
C LEU A 40 12.68 1.72 8.53
N ILE A 41 11.65 0.86 8.45
CA ILE A 41 10.43 1.00 9.24
C ILE A 41 10.73 0.89 10.74
N ALA A 42 11.56 -0.06 11.15
CA ALA A 42 11.96 -0.22 12.55
C ALA A 42 12.70 1.01 13.08
N SER A 43 13.60 1.59 12.28
CA SER A 43 14.33 2.81 12.63
C SER A 43 13.43 4.03 12.69
N SER A 44 12.50 4.13 11.73
CA SER A 44 11.46 5.16 11.70
C SER A 44 10.59 5.12 12.96
N ARG A 45 10.13 3.92 13.37
CA ARG A 45 9.38 3.73 14.62
C ARG A 45 10.20 4.19 15.84
N LYS A 46 11.49 3.86 15.93
CA LYS A 46 12.34 4.32 17.06
C LYS A 46 12.39 5.84 17.16
N ILE A 47 12.52 6.54 16.03
CA ILE A 47 12.50 8.01 15.99
C ILE A 47 11.14 8.51 16.50
N VAL A 48 10.04 8.04 15.92
CA VAL A 48 8.69 8.47 16.30
C VAL A 48 8.39 8.21 17.76
N THR A 49 8.73 7.02 18.27
CA THR A 49 8.57 6.63 19.67
C THR A 49 9.34 7.58 20.58
N HIS A 50 10.57 7.98 20.24
CA HIS A 50 11.35 8.91 21.05
C HIS A 50 10.62 10.25 21.25
N PHE A 51 10.09 10.85 20.18
CA PHE A 51 9.39 12.13 20.26
C PHE A 51 8.04 12.03 20.98
N HIS A 52 7.36 10.88 20.91
CA HIS A 52 6.13 10.66 21.67
C HIS A 52 6.38 10.51 23.18
N HIS A 53 7.53 9.95 23.59
CA HIS A 53 7.87 9.74 25.00
C HIS A 53 8.57 10.94 25.65
N SER A 54 9.17 11.83 24.85
CA SER A 54 9.93 12.98 25.35
C SER A 54 9.24 14.29 24.95
N SER A 55 8.45 14.86 25.86
CA SER A 55 7.83 16.17 25.68
C SER A 55 8.88 17.25 25.36
N SER A 56 10.02 17.22 26.06
CA SER A 56 11.13 18.15 25.81
C SER A 56 11.69 18.03 24.39
N SER A 57 11.84 16.80 23.86
CA SER A 57 12.28 16.61 22.47
C SER A 57 11.23 17.12 21.48
N MET A 58 9.96 16.93 21.79
CA MET A 58 8.84 17.40 20.97
C MET A 58 8.76 18.94 20.95
N ASP A 59 8.89 19.59 22.10
CA ASP A 59 8.92 21.05 22.22
C ASP A 59 10.08 21.63 21.42
N MET A 60 11.27 21.03 21.52
CA MET A 60 12.42 21.47 20.74
C MET A 60 12.23 21.24 19.23
N LEU A 61 11.59 20.13 18.83
CA LEU A 61 11.25 19.91 17.42
C LEU A 61 10.29 20.99 16.92
N HIS A 62 9.27 21.35 17.71
CA HIS A 62 8.35 22.45 17.40
C HIS A 62 9.07 23.80 17.28
N GLU A 63 9.99 24.12 18.19
CA GLU A 63 10.80 25.34 18.06
C GLU A 63 11.62 25.36 16.76
N ILE A 64 12.19 24.21 16.39
CA ILE A 64 12.96 24.09 15.14
C ILE A 64 12.04 24.30 13.93
N GLN A 65 10.86 23.66 13.91
CA GLN A 65 9.86 23.83 12.86
C GLN A 65 9.45 25.31 12.72
N GLN A 66 9.17 25.99 13.84
CA GLN A 66 8.84 27.42 13.85
C GLN A 66 9.96 28.30 13.29
N LYS A 67 11.20 28.09 13.77
CA LYS A 67 12.38 28.85 13.32
C LYS A 67 12.64 28.67 11.82
N LEU A 68 12.38 27.48 11.28
CA LEU A 68 12.52 27.16 9.86
C LEU A 68 11.27 27.49 9.02
N LYS A 69 10.19 27.99 9.64
CA LYS A 69 8.89 28.24 9.00
C LYS A 69 8.30 27.00 8.31
N LEU A 70 8.51 25.82 8.89
CA LEU A 70 7.97 24.54 8.42
C LEU A 70 6.61 24.26 9.08
N PRO A 71 5.78 23.37 8.49
CA PRO A 71 4.57 22.88 9.15
C PRO A 71 4.89 22.27 10.52
N GLN A 72 4.16 22.71 11.55
CA GLN A 72 4.38 22.29 12.94
C GLN A 72 3.65 20.99 13.26
N HIS A 73 3.86 19.98 12.44
CA HIS A 73 3.20 18.70 12.60
C HIS A 73 3.95 17.80 13.58
N SER A 74 3.21 17.14 14.47
CA SER A 74 3.73 16.03 15.27
C SER A 74 4.00 14.82 14.39
N LEU A 75 4.93 13.96 14.82
CA LEU A 75 5.19 12.69 14.14
C LEU A 75 4.01 11.73 14.33
N ILE A 76 3.81 10.80 13.39
CA ILE A 76 2.69 9.84 13.41
C ILE A 76 3.23 8.47 13.78
N GLN A 77 2.68 7.86 14.84
CA GLN A 77 2.96 6.45 15.18
C GLN A 77 2.10 5.52 14.32
N ASP A 78 2.73 4.49 13.73
CA ASP A 78 2.00 3.52 12.93
C ASP A 78 1.30 2.43 13.74
N VAL A 79 0.31 1.79 13.11
CA VAL A 79 -0.38 0.60 13.59
C VAL A 79 0.12 -0.59 12.76
N VAL A 80 0.93 -1.45 13.38
CA VAL A 80 1.68 -2.53 12.71
C VAL A 80 0.80 -3.44 11.83
N THR A 81 -0.49 -3.58 12.15
CA THR A 81 -1.43 -4.43 11.41
C THR A 81 -2.08 -3.76 10.20
N ARG A 82 -1.83 -2.46 9.94
CA ARG A 82 -2.43 -1.69 8.83
C ARG A 82 -1.36 -0.98 8.03
N TRP A 83 -1.18 -1.38 6.78
CA TRP A 83 -0.03 -0.92 5.99
C TRP A 83 -0.10 0.60 5.71
N ASN A 84 -1.31 1.14 5.53
CA ASN A 84 -1.56 2.57 5.29
C ASN A 84 -1.01 3.43 6.45
N SER A 85 -1.09 2.95 7.69
CA SER A 85 -0.59 3.70 8.85
C SER A 85 0.95 3.80 8.85
N THR A 86 1.64 2.77 8.37
CA THR A 86 3.10 2.81 8.17
C THR A 86 3.45 3.77 7.03
N PHE A 87 2.66 3.77 5.95
CA PHE A 87 2.80 4.75 4.87
C PHE A 87 2.68 6.20 5.39
N TYR A 88 1.64 6.54 6.14
CA TYR A 88 1.48 7.89 6.70
C TYR A 88 2.58 8.29 7.69
N MET A 89 3.09 7.33 8.48
CA MET A 89 4.25 7.57 9.34
C MET A 89 5.49 7.95 8.52
N LEU A 90 5.79 7.21 7.45
CA LEU A 90 6.92 7.50 6.58
C LEU A 90 6.75 8.85 5.87
N GLU A 91 5.55 9.13 5.34
CA GLU A 91 5.23 10.41 4.69
C GLU A 91 5.46 11.59 5.64
N ARG A 92 4.95 11.51 6.88
CA ARG A 92 5.18 12.55 7.90
C ARG A 92 6.66 12.68 8.29
N LEU A 93 7.40 11.59 8.37
CA LEU A 93 8.84 11.64 8.68
C LEU A 93 9.62 12.36 7.58
N VAL A 94 9.33 12.04 6.31
CA VAL A 94 9.97 12.70 5.15
C VAL A 94 9.59 14.18 5.08
N GLU A 95 8.32 14.52 5.33
CA GLU A 95 7.86 15.92 5.43
C GLU A 95 8.68 16.72 6.46
N GLN A 96 9.07 16.06 7.56
CA GLN A 96 9.79 16.66 8.68
C GLN A 96 11.31 16.39 8.65
N LYS A 97 11.85 15.87 7.53
CA LYS A 97 13.27 15.49 7.36
C LYS A 97 14.23 16.60 7.77
N THR A 98 13.99 17.83 7.31
CA THR A 98 14.88 18.98 7.60
C THR A 98 14.91 19.33 9.07
N SER A 99 13.76 19.41 9.74
CA SER A 99 13.67 19.70 11.17
C SER A 99 14.25 18.58 12.03
N LEU A 100 14.00 17.31 11.67
CA LEU A 100 14.56 16.16 12.37
C LEU A 100 16.09 16.13 12.25
N THR A 101 16.61 16.38 11.06
CA THR A 101 18.06 16.44 10.84
C THR A 101 18.72 17.52 11.69
N LEU A 102 18.15 18.72 11.73
CA LEU A 102 18.66 19.79 12.58
C LEU A 102 18.54 19.47 14.08
N PHE A 103 17.46 18.82 14.50
CA PHE A 103 17.28 18.37 15.88
C PHE A 103 18.39 17.41 16.31
N PHE A 104 18.69 16.38 15.51
CA PHE A 104 19.73 15.41 15.86
C PHE A 104 21.14 16.01 15.81
N ILE A 105 21.40 16.98 14.92
CA ILE A 105 22.66 17.73 14.90
C ILE A 105 22.85 18.51 16.21
N ARG A 106 21.77 19.14 16.72
CA ARG A 106 21.80 19.91 17.98
C ARG A 106 21.86 19.02 19.23
N ASN A 107 21.31 17.81 19.17
CA ASN A 107 21.17 16.90 20.31
C ASN A 107 21.95 15.60 20.10
N GLN A 108 23.27 15.69 19.95
CA GLN A 108 24.13 14.52 19.70
C GLN A 108 24.14 13.49 20.84
N LYS A 109 23.72 13.88 22.05
CA LYS A 109 23.57 12.97 23.21
C LYS A 109 22.21 12.24 23.24
N CYS A 110 21.36 12.41 22.22
CA CYS A 110 20.09 11.71 22.15
C CYS A 110 20.32 10.21 21.95
N ASN A 111 19.53 9.38 22.66
CA ASN A 111 19.57 7.93 22.52
C ASN A 111 18.97 7.42 21.19
N ALA A 112 18.22 8.28 20.49
CA ALA A 112 17.74 8.01 19.14
C ALA A 112 18.69 8.66 18.12
N SER A 113 18.78 8.06 16.93
CA SER A 113 19.61 8.54 15.83
C SER A 113 18.77 8.95 14.62
N ASN A 114 19.27 9.91 13.86
CA ASN A 114 18.68 10.27 12.56
C ASN A 114 18.83 9.11 11.56
N LEU A 115 18.00 9.11 10.51
CA LEU A 115 18.25 8.29 9.33
C LEU A 115 19.43 8.87 8.53
N ASN A 116 20.19 7.99 7.87
CA ASN A 116 21.21 8.39 6.90
C ASN A 116 20.55 8.73 5.55
N GLU A 117 21.32 9.33 4.63
CA GLU A 117 20.77 9.79 3.35
C GLU A 117 20.17 8.65 2.52
N ASP A 118 20.83 7.48 2.47
CA ASP A 118 20.32 6.31 1.74
C ASP A 118 18.95 5.85 2.26
N ARG A 119 18.74 5.89 3.58
CA ARG A 119 17.45 5.54 4.19
C ARG A 119 16.38 6.60 3.95
N TRP A 120 16.76 7.87 3.89
CA TRP A 120 15.83 8.94 3.49
C TRP A 120 15.39 8.76 2.04
N LEU A 121 16.33 8.52 1.13
CA LEU A 121 16.05 8.26 -0.28
C LEU A 121 15.16 7.02 -0.46
N LEU A 122 15.44 5.96 0.29
CA LEU A 122 14.60 4.76 0.30
C LEU A 122 13.17 5.07 0.77
N ALA A 123 13.01 5.85 1.84
CA ALA A 123 11.69 6.25 2.33
C ALA A 123 10.91 7.07 1.30
N GLU A 124 11.55 8.08 0.70
CA GLU A 124 11.00 8.91 -0.37
C GLU A 124 10.53 8.05 -1.56
N THR A 125 11.36 7.09 -1.99
CA THR A 125 11.03 6.21 -3.11
C THR A 125 9.88 5.25 -2.77
N LEU A 126 9.86 4.68 -1.55
CA LEU A 126 8.77 3.82 -1.10
C LEU A 126 7.44 4.57 -1.00
N ILE A 127 7.45 5.83 -0.54
CA ILE A 127 6.24 6.66 -0.47
C ILE A 127 5.63 6.86 -1.86
N LEU A 128 6.46 7.14 -2.88
CA LEU A 128 5.98 7.28 -4.26
C LEU A 128 5.28 6.01 -4.76
N VAL A 129 5.82 4.84 -4.40
CA VAL A 129 5.23 3.55 -4.75
C VAL A 129 3.93 3.31 -4.01
N LEU A 130 3.95 3.46 -2.69
CA LEU A 130 2.84 3.18 -1.80
C LEU A 130 1.66 4.13 -1.98
N LYS A 131 1.90 5.35 -2.46
CA LYS A 131 0.83 6.33 -2.74
C LYS A 131 -0.20 5.82 -3.75
N HIS A 132 0.22 5.04 -4.75
CA HIS A 132 -0.72 4.45 -5.71
C HIS A 132 -1.58 3.37 -5.06
N PHE A 133 -1.00 2.56 -4.19
CA PHE A 133 -1.75 1.59 -3.39
C PHE A 133 -2.72 2.26 -2.43
N GLU A 134 -2.35 3.42 -1.89
CA GLU A 134 -3.16 4.17 -0.93
C GLU A 134 -4.44 4.66 -1.61
N VAL A 135 -4.28 5.36 -2.73
CA VAL A 135 -5.41 5.87 -3.53
C VAL A 135 -6.33 4.73 -3.94
N ALA A 136 -5.77 3.66 -4.49
CA ALA A 136 -6.56 2.51 -4.93
C ALA A 136 -7.26 1.79 -3.75
N THR A 137 -6.64 1.76 -2.57
CA THR A 137 -7.27 1.19 -1.36
C THR A 137 -8.42 2.04 -0.85
N LEU A 138 -8.27 3.37 -0.87
CA LEU A 138 -9.32 4.29 -0.47
C LEU A 138 -10.54 4.13 -1.37
N GLU A 139 -10.35 4.13 -2.70
CA GLU A 139 -11.42 3.88 -3.68
C GLU A 139 -12.16 2.55 -3.43
N MET A 140 -11.41 1.48 -3.13
CA MET A 140 -11.96 0.15 -2.83
C MET A 140 -12.64 0.06 -1.47
N SER A 141 -12.41 1.03 -0.58
CA SER A 141 -12.97 1.06 0.78
C SER A 141 -14.11 2.07 0.93
N GLU A 142 -14.47 2.79 -0.15
CA GLU A 142 -15.59 3.72 -0.13
C GLU A 142 -16.94 3.00 0.01
N ASN A 143 -17.94 3.67 0.58
CA ASN A 143 -19.30 3.14 0.71
C ASN A 143 -19.97 2.80 -0.63
N ARG A 144 -19.47 3.37 -1.72
CA ARG A 144 -19.96 3.13 -3.09
C ARG A 144 -19.12 2.10 -3.84
N ALA A 145 -18.10 1.53 -3.19
CA ALA A 145 -17.27 0.49 -3.78
C ALA A 145 -18.13 -0.73 -4.14
N SER A 146 -17.95 -1.20 -5.36
CA SER A 146 -18.67 -2.33 -5.94
C SER A 146 -17.71 -3.44 -6.29
N VAL A 147 -18.19 -4.68 -6.21
CA VAL A 147 -17.45 -5.89 -6.62
C VAL A 147 -17.01 -5.82 -8.09
N SER A 148 -17.72 -5.07 -8.93
CA SER A 148 -17.35 -4.79 -10.33
C SER A 148 -16.03 -4.04 -10.50
N GLN A 149 -15.52 -3.38 -9.45
CA GLN A 149 -14.25 -2.66 -9.49
C GLN A 149 -13.04 -3.56 -9.24
N ASN A 150 -13.24 -4.80 -8.77
CA ASN A 150 -12.15 -5.70 -8.42
C ASN A 150 -11.23 -6.01 -9.61
N ILE A 151 -11.79 -6.35 -10.78
CA ILE A 151 -10.98 -6.67 -11.97
C ILE A 151 -10.25 -5.41 -12.50
N PRO A 152 -10.92 -4.25 -12.70
CA PRO A 152 -10.24 -3.01 -13.05
C PRO A 152 -9.11 -2.64 -12.08
N PHE A 153 -9.34 -2.78 -10.77
CA PHE A 153 -8.33 -2.54 -9.74
C PHE A 153 -7.11 -3.44 -9.93
N ILE A 154 -7.31 -4.76 -10.09
CA ILE A 154 -6.21 -5.72 -10.26
C ILE A 154 -5.40 -5.39 -11.52
N VAL A 155 -6.07 -5.17 -12.65
CA VAL A 155 -5.42 -4.85 -13.93
C VAL A 155 -4.64 -3.53 -13.83
N SER A 156 -5.23 -2.50 -13.21
CA SER A 156 -4.59 -1.20 -13.00
C SER A 156 -3.35 -1.32 -12.11
N MET A 157 -3.43 -2.10 -11.04
CA MET A 157 -2.29 -2.33 -10.13
C MET A 157 -1.18 -3.15 -10.78
N GLU A 158 -1.50 -4.17 -11.59
CA GLU A 158 -0.51 -4.91 -12.36
C GLU A 158 0.23 -4.03 -13.36
N ALA A 159 -0.50 -3.17 -14.09
CA ALA A 159 0.07 -2.21 -15.03
C ALA A 159 0.96 -1.19 -14.32
N TYR A 160 0.48 -0.65 -13.18
CA TYR A 160 1.26 0.26 -12.35
C TYR A 160 2.55 -0.39 -11.85
N LEU A 161 2.48 -1.62 -11.32
CA LEU A 161 3.65 -2.35 -10.83
C LEU A 161 4.64 -2.68 -11.95
N ALA A 162 4.16 -2.92 -13.18
CA ALA A 162 5.03 -3.06 -14.34
C ALA A 162 5.79 -1.76 -14.63
N TYR A 163 5.07 -0.63 -14.74
CA TYR A 163 5.68 0.68 -14.91
C TYR A 163 6.66 1.02 -13.78
N ALA A 164 6.26 0.82 -12.53
CA ALA A 164 7.10 1.11 -11.37
C ALA A 164 8.37 0.26 -11.39
N SER A 165 8.29 -1.03 -11.73
CA SER A 165 9.47 -1.90 -11.81
C SER A 165 10.50 -1.46 -12.86
N GLU A 166 10.07 -0.80 -13.93
CA GLU A 166 10.97 -0.28 -14.97
C GLU A 166 11.62 1.04 -14.56
N ASN A 167 10.98 1.81 -13.69
CA ASN A 167 11.38 3.18 -13.30
C ASN A 167 11.93 3.29 -11.86
N ALA A 168 12.06 2.16 -11.16
CA ALA A 168 12.35 2.12 -9.72
C ALA A 168 13.82 2.30 -9.32
N GLY A 169 14.73 2.48 -10.27
CA GLY A 169 16.16 2.64 -10.01
C GLY A 169 16.69 1.58 -9.04
N GLU A 170 17.17 2.01 -7.88
CA GLU A 170 17.80 1.18 -6.85
C GLU A 170 16.85 0.17 -6.18
N ILE A 171 15.54 0.46 -6.12
CA ILE A 171 14.56 -0.45 -5.49
C ILE A 171 13.86 -1.37 -6.50
N LYS A 172 14.35 -1.43 -7.75
CA LYS A 172 13.77 -2.24 -8.81
C LYS A 172 13.50 -3.69 -8.41
N THR A 173 14.48 -4.36 -7.82
CA THR A 173 14.34 -5.76 -7.37
C THR A 173 13.21 -5.92 -6.35
N ILE A 174 13.06 -4.96 -5.42
CA ILE A 174 11.99 -4.96 -4.41
C ILE A 174 10.62 -4.85 -5.09
N ILE A 175 10.48 -3.95 -6.06
CA ILE A 175 9.20 -3.80 -6.79
C ILE A 175 8.90 -5.01 -7.67
N GLU A 176 9.89 -5.60 -8.34
CA GLU A 176 9.71 -6.82 -9.12
C GLU A 176 9.23 -7.99 -8.25
N GLU A 177 9.79 -8.12 -7.05
CA GLU A 177 9.35 -9.13 -6.09
C GLU A 177 7.94 -8.86 -5.56
N LEU A 178 7.60 -7.60 -5.28
CA LEU A 178 6.24 -7.20 -4.90
C LEU A 178 5.25 -7.50 -6.04
N LYS A 179 5.62 -7.21 -7.28
CA LYS A 179 4.83 -7.49 -8.48
C LYS A 179 4.55 -8.98 -8.64
N LYS A 180 5.58 -9.83 -8.47
CA LYS A 180 5.44 -11.29 -8.54
C LYS A 180 4.46 -11.81 -7.49
N ASP A 181 4.58 -11.35 -6.24
CA ASP A 181 3.68 -11.73 -5.15
C ASP A 181 2.25 -11.21 -5.37
N PHE A 182 2.09 -9.97 -5.85
CA PHE A 182 0.79 -9.40 -6.20
C PHE A 182 0.08 -10.25 -7.26
N ILE A 183 0.73 -10.53 -8.39
CA ILE A 183 0.15 -11.35 -9.47
C ILE A 183 -0.24 -12.74 -8.94
N SER A 184 0.63 -13.36 -8.13
CA SER A 184 0.36 -14.66 -7.53
C SER A 184 -0.90 -14.63 -6.66
N ARG A 185 -1.03 -13.66 -5.75
CA ARG A 185 -2.17 -13.54 -4.82
C ARG A 185 -3.48 -13.19 -5.52
N PHE A 186 -3.41 -12.35 -6.56
CA PHE A 186 -4.59 -11.88 -7.27
C PHE A 186 -4.98 -12.75 -8.49
N SER A 187 -4.19 -13.77 -8.82
CA SER A 187 -4.48 -14.70 -9.91
C SER A 187 -5.89 -15.32 -9.82
N SER A 188 -6.28 -15.82 -8.65
CA SER A 188 -7.59 -16.44 -8.41
C SER A 188 -8.76 -15.46 -8.50
N TYR A 189 -8.51 -14.17 -8.31
CA TYR A 189 -9.49 -13.10 -8.45
C TYR A 189 -9.66 -12.71 -9.92
N LYS A 190 -8.52 -12.51 -10.60
CA LYS A 190 -8.46 -12.10 -12.00
C LYS A 190 -9.22 -13.08 -12.88
N TYR A 191 -9.00 -14.38 -12.71
CA TYR A 191 -9.68 -15.41 -13.52
C TYR A 191 -11.01 -15.90 -12.91
N ASN A 192 -11.57 -15.18 -11.95
CA ASN A 192 -12.85 -15.55 -11.36
C ASN A 192 -14.01 -15.16 -12.29
N LYS A 193 -14.72 -16.16 -12.82
CA LYS A 193 -15.87 -15.96 -13.72
C LYS A 193 -16.93 -14.99 -13.19
N ASN A 194 -17.25 -15.05 -11.89
CA ASN A 194 -18.26 -14.19 -11.30
C ASN A 194 -17.79 -12.73 -11.21
N LEU A 195 -16.52 -12.50 -10.88
CA LEU A 195 -15.93 -11.15 -10.87
C LEU A 195 -15.86 -10.57 -12.28
N ASN A 196 -15.44 -11.35 -13.29
CA ASN A 196 -15.44 -10.92 -14.68
C ASN A 196 -16.85 -10.58 -15.16
N MET A 197 -17.84 -11.43 -14.88
CA MET A 197 -19.24 -11.15 -15.24
C MET A 197 -19.76 -9.88 -14.57
N THR A 198 -19.49 -9.70 -13.27
CA THR A 198 -19.90 -8.51 -12.51
C THR A 198 -19.26 -7.24 -13.07
N THR A 199 -17.99 -7.31 -13.47
CA THR A 199 -17.28 -6.20 -14.12
C THR A 199 -17.93 -5.84 -15.45
N VAL A 200 -18.25 -6.84 -16.29
CA VAL A 200 -18.85 -6.58 -17.62
C VAL A 200 -20.28 -6.06 -17.52
N LEU A 201 -21.03 -6.48 -16.51
CA LEU A 201 -22.38 -5.96 -16.23
C LEU A 201 -22.36 -4.49 -15.77
N ASP A 202 -21.23 -3.99 -15.27
CA ASP A 202 -21.10 -2.60 -14.86
C ASP A 202 -20.96 -1.68 -16.08
N PRO A 203 -21.88 -0.71 -16.28
CA PRO A 203 -21.84 0.20 -17.43
C PRO A 203 -20.56 1.03 -17.55
N ARG A 204 -19.83 1.22 -16.43
CA ARG A 204 -18.55 1.96 -16.40
C ARG A 204 -17.42 1.18 -17.06
N PHE A 205 -17.48 -0.16 -17.04
CA PHE A 205 -16.38 -1.02 -17.46
C PHE A 205 -16.72 -1.81 -18.72
N LYS A 206 -17.92 -2.41 -18.78
CA LYS A 206 -18.36 -3.25 -19.91
C LYS A 206 -17.25 -4.24 -20.31
N LEU A 207 -16.94 -4.36 -21.60
CA LEU A 207 -15.95 -5.30 -22.13
C LEU A 207 -14.49 -4.80 -22.04
N SER A 208 -14.23 -3.61 -21.48
CA SER A 208 -12.89 -2.99 -21.49
C SER A 208 -11.84 -3.77 -20.69
N TYR A 209 -12.29 -4.58 -19.73
CA TYR A 209 -11.42 -5.38 -18.85
C TYR A 209 -11.62 -6.90 -19.02
N ALA A 210 -12.37 -7.33 -20.05
CA ALA A 210 -12.55 -8.75 -20.33
C ALA A 210 -11.20 -9.38 -20.74
N ILE A 211 -10.87 -10.50 -20.12
CA ILE A 211 -9.51 -11.05 -20.13
C ILE A 211 -9.24 -11.86 -21.40
N SER A 212 -10.28 -12.41 -22.04
CA SER A 212 -10.17 -13.09 -23.34
C SER A 212 -11.33 -12.76 -24.28
N ASP A 213 -11.11 -12.97 -25.57
CA ASP A 213 -12.18 -12.83 -26.58
C ASP A 213 -13.26 -13.93 -26.43
N GLU A 214 -12.89 -15.12 -25.95
CA GLU A 214 -13.83 -16.19 -25.58
C GLU A 214 -14.77 -15.77 -24.43
N GLU A 215 -14.26 -15.06 -23.42
CA GLU A 215 -15.09 -14.49 -22.35
C GLU A 215 -16.00 -13.40 -22.89
N LYS A 216 -15.50 -12.51 -23.76
CA LYS A 216 -16.33 -11.48 -24.41
C LYS A 216 -17.46 -12.12 -25.21
N ASP A 217 -17.20 -13.17 -25.96
CA ASP A 217 -18.20 -13.83 -26.79
C ASP A 217 -19.20 -14.66 -25.97
N THR A 218 -18.73 -15.32 -24.91
CA THR A 218 -19.61 -15.95 -23.92
C THR A 218 -20.56 -14.92 -23.33
N ILE A 219 -20.06 -13.76 -22.92
CA ILE A 219 -20.89 -12.73 -22.30
C ILE A 219 -21.86 -12.12 -23.30
N LYS A 220 -21.41 -11.79 -24.52
CA LYS A 220 -22.31 -11.34 -25.61
C LYS A 220 -23.43 -12.35 -25.89
N SER A 221 -23.14 -13.65 -25.83
CA SER A 221 -24.15 -14.70 -26.04
C SER A 221 -25.22 -14.74 -24.95
N ILE A 222 -24.85 -14.42 -23.70
CA ILE A 222 -25.80 -14.32 -22.57
C ILE A 222 -26.74 -13.13 -22.77
N PHE A 223 -26.22 -11.98 -23.19
CA PHE A 223 -27.05 -10.81 -23.48
C PHE A 223 -27.96 -11.00 -24.71
N LYS A 224 -27.50 -11.72 -25.74
CA LYS A 224 -28.30 -12.04 -26.93
C LYS A 224 -29.44 -13.04 -26.69
N ARG A 225 -29.36 -13.86 -25.63
CA ARG A 225 -30.41 -14.84 -25.30
C ARG A 225 -31.62 -14.23 -24.58
N ASN A 226 -31.53 -12.98 -24.12
CA ASN A 226 -32.54 -12.29 -23.32
C ASN A 226 -33.20 -11.10 -24.04
N THR A 227 -33.03 -11.00 -25.36
CA THR A 227 -33.68 -10.05 -26.28
C THR A 227 -34.37 -10.81 -27.39
#